data_AF-A0AAN7CPR1-F1
#
_entry.id   AF-A0AAN7CPR1-F1
#
_cell.length_a   1.000
_cell.length_b   1.000
_cell.length_c   1.000
_cell.angle_alpha   90.00
_cell.angle_beta   90.00
_cell.angle_gamma   90.00
#
_symmetry.space_group_name_H-M   'P 1'
#
loop_
_entity.id
_entity.type
_entity.pdbx_description
1 polymer ?
#
loop_
_entity_poly.entity_id
_entity_poly.type
_entity_poly.pdbx_seq_one_letter_code
_entity_poly.pdbx_strand_id
1 'polypeptide(L)'
;MASVTATGSTPALPEPKQEPVLPEGYTLRVGYPPIQDYLHLRRASGLSPKTAAQAAPIPHHSWYGCYVTFTEPGTPHHEKEANESVVAMGRIIGDGGWYFHIADMAVLPAHQRRGLGGAVLRHLLAHIKANAPGPSPGDDNDLDTDSGAYVTLFADKPGRGLYARHGFIETMPQGQMGMMMPMGWENR
;
A
#
# COMPACT_ATOMS: atom_id res chain seq x y z
N MET A 1 -50.74 11.26 13.60
CA MET A 1 -49.36 11.69 13.90
C MET A 1 -48.49 11.31 12.71
N ALA A 2 -47.67 12.24 12.25
CA ALA A 2 -47.01 12.21 10.95
C ALA A 2 -45.85 11.22 10.85
N SER A 3 -45.69 10.73 9.61
CA SER A 3 -44.58 9.99 8.99
C SER A 3 -43.18 10.50 9.35
N VAL A 4 -42.17 9.60 9.40
CA VAL A 4 -40.97 9.64 8.54
C VAL A 4 -40.33 8.23 8.53
N THR A 5 -40.44 7.51 7.42
CA THR A 5 -39.54 6.40 7.05
C THR A 5 -38.38 6.97 6.24
N ALA A 6 -37.19 7.06 6.82
CA ALA A 6 -35.98 7.47 6.11
C ALA A 6 -35.27 6.23 5.55
N THR A 7 -35.52 5.92 4.27
CA THR A 7 -34.69 5.01 3.48
C THR A 7 -33.42 5.75 3.07
N GLY A 8 -32.37 5.66 3.89
CA GLY A 8 -31.03 6.08 3.51
C GLY A 8 -30.44 5.04 2.56
N SER A 9 -30.33 5.38 1.27
CA SER A 9 -29.57 4.57 0.31
C SER A 9 -28.07 4.80 0.56
N THR A 10 -27.37 3.75 1.00
CA THR A 10 -25.90 3.72 1.02
C THR A 10 -25.40 3.99 -0.41
N PRO A 11 -24.53 4.99 -0.63
CA PRO A 11 -23.97 5.20 -1.96
C PRO A 11 -23.07 4.00 -2.28
N ALA A 12 -23.44 3.24 -3.31
CA ALA A 12 -22.63 2.15 -3.83
C ALA A 12 -21.21 2.67 -4.13
N LEU A 13 -20.21 1.97 -3.61
CA LEU A 13 -18.81 2.20 -3.96
C LEU A 13 -18.67 2.14 -5.49
N PRO A 14 -17.99 3.11 -6.12
CA PRO A 14 -17.81 3.11 -7.56
C PRO A 14 -17.13 1.80 -7.99
N GLU A 15 -17.63 1.20 -9.06
CA GLU A 15 -17.03 0.03 -9.72
C GLU A 15 -15.52 0.22 -9.88
N PRO A 16 -14.71 -0.87 -9.80
CA PRO A 16 -13.26 -0.77 -9.90
C PRO A 16 -12.88 -0.16 -11.26
N LYS A 17 -12.60 1.14 -11.24
CA LYS A 17 -11.97 1.85 -12.35
C LYS A 17 -10.68 1.11 -12.69
N GLN A 18 -10.54 0.79 -13.98
CA GLN A 18 -9.38 0.16 -14.63
C GLN A 18 -8.06 0.34 -13.87
N GLU A 19 -7.25 -0.72 -13.87
CA GLU A 19 -5.88 -0.68 -13.35
C GLU A 19 -5.18 0.61 -13.80
N PRO A 20 -4.43 1.28 -12.89
CA PRO A 20 -3.66 2.46 -13.24
C PRO A 20 -2.90 2.27 -14.55
N VAL A 21 -3.27 3.01 -15.60
CA VAL A 21 -2.39 3.14 -16.74
C VAL A 21 -1.19 3.95 -16.26
N LEU A 22 -0.07 3.27 -16.04
CA LEU A 22 1.19 3.91 -15.72
C LEU A 22 1.67 4.74 -16.93
N PRO A 23 2.41 5.84 -16.71
CA PRO A 23 3.01 6.58 -17.81
C PRO A 23 3.98 5.71 -18.61
N GLU A 24 4.28 6.11 -19.85
CA GLU A 24 5.27 5.43 -20.69
C GLU A 24 6.61 5.27 -19.96
N GLY A 25 7.24 4.12 -20.16
CA GLY A 25 8.50 3.74 -19.52
C GLY A 25 8.34 3.13 -18.13
N TYR A 26 7.17 3.21 -17.50
CA TYR A 26 6.92 2.62 -16.18
C TYR A 26 6.17 1.30 -16.26
N THR A 27 6.63 0.29 -15.53
CA THR A 27 5.98 -1.03 -15.47
C THR A 27 5.77 -1.45 -14.03
N LEU A 28 4.54 -1.87 -13.68
CA LEU A 28 4.26 -2.49 -12.39
C LEU A 28 4.67 -3.96 -12.43
N ARG A 29 5.41 -4.41 -11.42
CA ARG A 29 5.89 -5.77 -11.24
C ARG A 29 5.33 -6.32 -9.93
N VAL A 30 4.80 -7.54 -9.97
CA VAL A 30 4.42 -8.28 -8.77
C VAL A 30 5.68 -8.87 -8.12
N GLY A 31 5.74 -8.84 -6.80
CA GLY A 31 6.88 -9.32 -6.02
C GLY A 31 7.61 -8.18 -5.31
N TYR A 32 8.91 -8.35 -5.11
CA TYR A 32 9.72 -7.46 -4.28
C TYR A 32 10.96 -7.00 -5.04
N PRO A 33 11.40 -5.75 -4.87
CA PRO A 33 12.67 -5.31 -5.42
C PRO A 33 13.83 -6.20 -4.93
N PRO A 34 14.89 -6.36 -5.73
CA PRO A 34 16.16 -6.87 -5.23
C PRO A 34 16.60 -6.10 -3.98
N ILE A 35 17.29 -6.78 -3.05
CA ILE A 35 17.60 -6.22 -1.73
C ILE A 35 18.32 -4.88 -1.83
N GLN A 36 19.25 -4.72 -2.77
CA GLN A 36 19.99 -3.46 -2.94
C GLN A 36 19.08 -2.31 -3.39
N ASP A 37 18.15 -2.58 -4.30
CA ASP A 37 17.17 -1.60 -4.77
C ASP A 37 16.17 -1.22 -3.69
N TYR A 38 15.69 -2.20 -2.91
CA TYR A 38 14.87 -1.96 -1.74
C TYR A 38 15.56 -1.03 -0.74
N LEU A 39 16.82 -1.31 -0.40
CA LEU A 39 17.60 -0.50 0.52
C LEU A 39 17.86 0.91 -0.03
N HIS A 40 18.12 1.03 -1.33
CA HIS A 40 18.27 2.30 -2.02
C HIS A 40 16.97 3.12 -1.96
N LEU A 41 15.83 2.53 -2.33
CA LEU A 41 14.51 3.16 -2.30
C LEU A 41 14.17 3.72 -0.92
N ARG A 42 14.40 2.93 0.14
CA ARG A 42 14.16 3.39 1.52
C ARG A 42 14.95 4.66 1.82
N ARG A 43 16.27 4.60 1.62
CA ARG A 43 17.18 5.69 1.94
C ARG A 43 16.84 6.95 1.13
N ALA A 44 16.71 6.80 -0.18
CA ALA A 44 16.48 7.91 -1.10
C ALA A 44 15.09 8.55 -0.93
N SER A 45 14.10 7.80 -0.43
CA SER A 45 12.74 8.28 -0.22
C SER A 45 12.46 8.74 1.22
N GLY A 46 13.48 8.82 2.08
CA GLY A 46 13.35 9.30 3.46
C GLY A 46 12.80 8.29 4.47
N LEU A 47 12.67 7.02 4.09
CA LEU A 47 12.35 5.95 5.04
C LEU A 47 13.57 5.61 5.89
N SER A 48 13.33 5.12 7.11
CA SER A 48 14.41 4.70 8.01
C SER A 48 15.31 3.65 7.34
N PRO A 49 16.64 3.82 7.34
CA PRO A 49 17.58 2.85 6.77
C PRO A 49 17.45 1.46 7.43
N LYS A 50 17.79 0.41 6.65
CA LYS A 50 17.83 -0.98 7.09
C LYS A 50 19.08 -1.67 6.55
N THR A 51 19.44 -2.82 7.13
CA THR A 51 20.53 -3.67 6.64
C THR A 51 20.01 -4.72 5.67
N ALA A 52 20.90 -5.34 4.88
CA ALA A 52 20.56 -6.48 4.03
C ALA A 52 19.95 -7.64 4.85
N ALA A 53 20.49 -7.93 6.04
CA ALA A 53 19.94 -8.96 6.92
C ALA A 53 18.51 -8.64 7.39
N GLN A 54 18.17 -7.37 7.62
CA GLN A 54 16.80 -6.95 7.94
C GLN A 54 15.86 -7.01 6.73
N ALA A 55 16.38 -6.86 5.52
CA ALA A 55 15.60 -6.87 4.28
C ALA A 55 15.38 -8.29 3.72
N ALA A 56 16.33 -9.21 3.93
CA ALA A 56 16.27 -10.57 3.38
C ALA A 56 14.98 -11.36 3.71
N PRO A 57 14.36 -11.23 4.90
CA PRO A 57 13.14 -11.96 5.22
C PRO A 57 11.87 -11.40 4.53
N ILE A 58 11.92 -10.18 3.96
CA ILE A 58 10.74 -9.49 3.43
C ILE A 58 9.95 -10.33 2.41
N PRO A 59 10.57 -10.96 1.39
CA PRO A 59 9.81 -11.73 0.40
C PRO A 59 9.06 -12.94 0.97
N HIS A 60 9.49 -13.46 2.12
CA HIS A 60 8.93 -14.66 2.74
C HIS A 60 7.89 -14.37 3.82
N HIS A 61 7.89 -13.15 4.37
CA HIS A 61 7.01 -12.78 5.50
C HIS A 61 6.07 -11.61 5.16
N SER A 62 6.11 -11.11 3.94
CA SER A 62 5.08 -10.21 3.44
C SER A 62 3.94 -11.04 2.87
N TRP A 63 2.72 -10.60 3.07
CA TRP A 63 1.55 -11.27 2.48
C TRP A 63 1.52 -11.06 0.97
N TYR A 64 1.82 -9.85 0.51
CA TYR A 64 1.89 -9.51 -0.91
C TYR A 64 2.78 -8.29 -1.14
N GLY A 65 3.29 -8.10 -2.36
CA GLY A 65 4.14 -6.98 -2.71
C GLY A 65 4.11 -6.65 -4.19
N CYS A 66 4.37 -5.38 -4.49
CA CYS A 66 4.61 -4.94 -5.86
C CYS A 66 5.59 -3.77 -5.88
N TYR A 67 6.21 -3.58 -7.03
CA TYR A 67 7.12 -2.47 -7.28
C TYR A 67 6.93 -1.94 -8.70
N VAL A 68 7.45 -0.75 -8.96
CA VAL A 68 7.46 -0.16 -10.30
C VAL A 68 8.89 -0.04 -10.76
N THR A 69 9.11 -0.46 -11.99
CA THR A 69 10.35 -0.24 -12.71
C THR A 69 10.21 0.88 -13.73
N PHE A 70 11.33 1.47 -14.11
CA PHE A 70 11.43 2.48 -15.15
C PHE A 70 12.53 2.12 -16.15
N THR A 71 12.19 2.20 -17.42
CA THR A 71 13.11 2.18 -18.56
C THR A 71 12.82 3.41 -19.41
N GLU A 72 13.86 4.11 -19.88
CA GLU A 72 13.67 5.31 -20.69
C GLU A 72 12.88 5.03 -21.98
N PRO A 73 11.88 5.88 -22.33
CA PRO A 73 11.22 5.78 -23.62
C PRO A 73 12.22 5.86 -24.77
N GLY A 74 12.11 4.93 -25.72
CA GLY A 74 13.04 4.83 -26.85
C GLY A 74 14.25 3.90 -26.63
N THR A 75 14.46 3.34 -25.43
CA THR A 75 15.48 2.29 -25.22
C THR A 75 15.22 1.09 -26.14
N PRO A 76 16.22 0.64 -26.94
CA PRO A 76 16.09 -0.54 -27.79
C PRO A 76 15.64 -1.78 -27.02
N HIS A 77 14.79 -2.62 -27.62
CA HIS A 77 14.20 -3.78 -26.94
C HIS A 77 15.22 -4.71 -26.28
N HIS A 78 16.37 -4.95 -26.91
CA HIS A 78 17.42 -5.83 -26.41
C HIS A 78 18.24 -5.22 -25.24
N GLU A 79 18.08 -3.93 -24.97
CA GLU A 79 18.77 -3.22 -23.88
C GLU A 79 17.83 -2.87 -22.72
N LYS A 80 16.51 -3.09 -22.87
CA LYS A 80 15.51 -2.66 -21.88
C LYS A 80 15.74 -3.26 -20.50
N GLU A 81 16.01 -4.55 -20.42
CA GLU A 81 16.24 -5.25 -19.15
C GLU A 81 17.49 -4.72 -18.44
N ALA A 82 18.57 -4.46 -19.18
CA ALA A 82 19.82 -3.93 -18.62
C ALA A 82 19.71 -2.48 -18.14
N ASN A 83 18.74 -1.72 -18.66
CA ASN A 83 18.50 -0.32 -18.32
C ASN A 83 17.24 -0.13 -17.44
N GLU A 84 16.67 -1.22 -16.94
CA GLU A 84 15.51 -1.17 -16.06
C GLU A 84 15.95 -0.83 -14.62
N SER A 85 15.29 0.17 -14.02
CA SER A 85 15.58 0.61 -12.66
C SER A 85 14.34 0.53 -11.78
N VAL A 86 14.47 0.09 -10.53
CA VAL A 86 13.35 0.07 -9.58
C VAL A 86 13.14 1.47 -8.99
N VAL A 87 11.95 2.04 -9.18
CA VAL A 87 11.67 3.46 -8.87
C VAL A 87 10.55 3.68 -7.85
N ALA A 88 9.72 2.67 -7.60
CA ALA A 88 8.72 2.69 -6.54
C ALA A 88 8.47 1.30 -5.98
N MET A 89 7.97 1.22 -4.75
CA MET A 89 7.61 -0.05 -4.11
C MET A 89 6.52 0.15 -3.05
N GLY A 90 5.88 -0.96 -2.69
CA GLY A 90 5.01 -1.09 -1.53
C GLY A 90 4.69 -2.55 -1.26
N ARG A 91 4.32 -2.86 -0.02
CA ARG A 91 3.94 -4.23 0.36
C ARG A 91 2.83 -4.27 1.39
N ILE A 92 2.27 -5.46 1.55
CA ILE A 92 1.30 -5.78 2.59
C ILE A 92 1.94 -6.75 3.58
N ILE A 93 1.81 -6.43 4.87
CA ILE A 93 1.94 -7.37 5.97
C ILE A 93 0.52 -7.74 6.38
N GLY A 94 0.23 -9.00 6.67
CA GLY A 94 -1.10 -9.40 7.09
C GLY A 94 -1.18 -10.84 7.53
N ASP A 95 -2.31 -11.20 8.11
CA ASP A 95 -2.65 -12.56 8.55
C ASP A 95 -3.29 -13.41 7.44
N GLY A 96 -3.63 -12.80 6.29
CA GLY A 96 -4.38 -13.43 5.21
C GLY A 96 -5.85 -13.67 5.52
N GLY A 97 -6.31 -13.23 6.69
CA GLY A 97 -7.71 -13.16 7.09
C GLY A 97 -8.19 -11.73 6.92
N TRP A 98 -8.26 -10.99 8.02
CA TRP A 98 -8.93 -9.69 8.05
C TRP A 98 -8.00 -8.52 8.40
N TYR A 99 -6.81 -8.74 8.95
CA TYR A 99 -5.93 -7.63 9.37
C TYR A 99 -4.75 -7.45 8.40
N PHE A 100 -4.63 -6.24 7.84
CA PHE A 100 -3.58 -5.87 6.90
C PHE A 100 -2.92 -4.55 7.25
N HIS A 101 -1.61 -4.45 6.98
CA HIS A 101 -0.82 -3.24 7.13
C HIS A 101 -0.07 -2.93 5.83
N ILE A 102 -0.33 -1.77 5.25
CA ILE A 102 0.44 -1.27 4.10
C ILE A 102 1.77 -0.74 4.61
N ALA A 103 2.86 -1.37 4.15
CA ALA A 103 4.22 -1.07 4.58
C ALA A 103 5.11 -0.68 3.40
N ASP A 104 6.20 0.02 3.74
CA ASP A 104 7.33 0.30 2.85
C ASP A 104 6.96 0.97 1.53
N MET A 105 5.92 1.81 1.55
CA MET A 105 5.57 2.69 0.43
C MET A 105 6.70 3.69 0.16
N ALA A 106 7.29 3.64 -1.03
CA ALA A 106 8.36 4.55 -1.43
C ALA A 106 8.31 4.83 -2.94
N VAL A 107 8.68 6.06 -3.31
CA VAL A 107 8.89 6.47 -4.70
C VAL A 107 10.12 7.35 -4.74
N LEU A 108 11.11 7.00 -5.57
CA LEU A 108 12.32 7.78 -5.74
C LEU A 108 11.98 9.24 -6.08
N PRO A 109 12.66 10.24 -5.48
CA PRO A 109 12.33 11.66 -5.65
C PRO A 109 12.17 12.10 -7.13
N ALA A 110 13.05 11.65 -8.02
CA ALA A 110 13.02 11.97 -9.45
C ALA A 110 11.76 11.44 -10.20
N HIS A 111 11.10 10.43 -9.63
CA HIS A 111 9.93 9.76 -10.20
C HIS A 111 8.62 10.09 -9.47
N GLN A 112 8.67 10.97 -8.46
CA GLN A 112 7.48 11.41 -7.74
C GLN A 112 6.56 12.29 -8.61
N ARG A 113 5.32 12.50 -8.13
CA ARG A 113 4.27 13.29 -8.80
C ARG A 113 3.82 12.76 -10.17
N ARG A 114 4.21 11.53 -10.53
CA ARG A 114 3.80 10.81 -11.75
C ARG A 114 2.72 9.74 -11.53
N GLY A 115 2.06 9.76 -10.37
CA GLY A 115 1.01 8.80 -10.03
C GLY A 115 1.49 7.43 -9.50
N LEU A 116 2.80 7.18 -9.45
CA LEU A 116 3.36 5.86 -9.11
C LEU A 116 2.95 5.35 -7.72
N GLY A 117 3.02 6.19 -6.69
CA GLY A 117 2.61 5.81 -5.34
C GLY A 117 1.12 5.44 -5.25
N GLY A 118 0.27 6.10 -6.05
CA GLY A 118 -1.15 5.74 -6.14
C GLY A 118 -1.38 4.46 -6.94
N ALA A 119 -0.56 4.19 -7.96
CA ALA A 119 -0.63 2.93 -8.68
C ALA A 119 -0.26 1.74 -7.79
N VAL A 120 0.85 1.84 -7.06
CA VAL A 120 1.26 0.83 -6.07
C VAL A 120 0.18 0.62 -5.01
N LEU A 121 -0.32 1.69 -4.38
CA LEU A 121 -1.33 1.57 -3.33
C LEU A 121 -2.62 0.90 -3.83
N ARG A 122 -3.12 1.31 -5.00
CA ARG A 122 -4.32 0.69 -5.58
C ARG A 122 -4.13 -0.79 -5.89
N HIS A 123 -2.97 -1.16 -6.41
CA HIS A 123 -2.64 -2.55 -6.70
C HIS A 123 -2.67 -3.41 -5.43
N LEU A 124 -2.08 -2.91 -4.34
CA LEU A 124 -2.11 -3.58 -3.04
C LEU A 124 -3.53 -3.70 -2.49
N LEU A 125 -4.31 -2.61 -2.48
CA LEU A 125 -5.70 -2.64 -2.00
C LEU A 125 -6.60 -3.56 -2.82
N ALA A 126 -6.42 -3.59 -4.15
CA ALA A 126 -7.12 -4.52 -5.03
C ALA A 126 -6.79 -5.97 -4.70
N HIS A 127 -5.52 -6.26 -4.39
CA HIS A 127 -5.11 -7.59 -3.95
C HIS A 127 -5.79 -7.99 -2.63
N ILE A 128 -5.86 -7.10 -1.64
CA ILE A 128 -6.61 -7.35 -0.39
C ILE A 128 -8.07 -7.65 -0.71
N LYS A 129 -8.75 -6.77 -1.45
CA LYS A 129 -10.16 -6.93 -1.79
C LYS A 129 -10.47 -8.25 -2.52
N ALA A 130 -9.56 -8.72 -3.35
CA ALA A 130 -9.77 -9.93 -4.15
C ALA A 130 -9.45 -11.23 -3.41
N ASN A 131 -8.62 -11.20 -2.37
CA ASN A 131 -8.05 -12.42 -1.76
C ASN A 131 -8.32 -12.56 -0.24
N ALA A 132 -8.67 -11.47 0.45
CA ALA A 132 -9.07 -11.55 1.85
C ALA A 132 -10.47 -12.21 1.95
N PRO A 133 -10.68 -13.14 2.89
CA PRO A 133 -12.01 -13.65 3.20
C PRO A 133 -12.97 -12.49 3.53
N GLY A 134 -14.14 -12.49 2.90
CA GLY A 134 -15.22 -11.56 3.25
C GLY A 134 -15.89 -11.94 4.58
N PRO A 135 -16.69 -11.03 5.17
CA PRO A 135 -17.45 -11.32 6.39
C PRO A 135 -18.45 -12.45 6.14
N SER A 136 -18.73 -13.25 7.17
CA SER A 136 -19.82 -14.24 7.08
C SER A 136 -21.17 -13.53 7.21
N PRO A 137 -22.24 -14.04 6.59
CA PRO A 137 -23.58 -13.53 6.81
C PRO A 137 -23.93 -13.58 8.31
N GLY A 138 -24.17 -12.43 8.92
CA GLY A 138 -24.50 -12.31 10.35
C GLY A 138 -23.33 -11.99 11.29
N ASP A 139 -22.11 -11.81 10.77
CA ASP A 139 -21.03 -11.23 11.56
C ASP A 139 -21.28 -9.73 11.74
N ASP A 140 -21.53 -9.30 12.98
CA ASP A 140 -21.53 -7.89 13.40
C ASP A 140 -20.08 -7.38 13.40
N ASN A 141 -19.48 -7.25 12.22
CA ASN A 141 -18.18 -6.61 12.13
C ASN A 141 -18.37 -5.11 12.29
N ASP A 142 -17.84 -4.54 13.37
CA ASP A 142 -17.77 -3.08 13.61
C ASP A 142 -17.05 -2.32 12.48
N LEU A 143 -16.36 -3.04 11.60
CA LEU A 143 -15.76 -2.48 10.39
C LEU A 143 -16.78 -2.41 9.26
N ASP A 144 -17.38 -1.23 9.07
CA ASP A 144 -18.24 -0.82 7.95
C ASP A 144 -17.46 -0.88 6.61
N THR A 145 -17.11 -2.10 6.18
CA THR A 145 -16.37 -2.39 4.97
C THR A 145 -16.96 -3.63 4.32
N ASP A 146 -17.34 -3.52 3.04
CA ASP A 146 -17.88 -4.64 2.25
C ASP A 146 -16.97 -5.88 2.24
N SER A 147 -15.66 -5.72 2.49
CA SER A 147 -14.70 -6.81 2.53
C SER A 147 -14.38 -7.35 3.93
N GLY A 148 -14.85 -6.71 5.01
CA GLY A 148 -14.47 -7.06 6.39
C GLY A 148 -12.98 -6.88 6.73
N ALA A 149 -12.19 -6.28 5.84
CA ALA A 149 -10.74 -6.18 5.95
C ALA A 149 -10.33 -4.88 6.66
N TYR A 150 -9.62 -5.01 7.77
CA TYR A 150 -9.00 -3.92 8.50
C TYR A 150 -7.63 -3.59 7.96
N VAL A 151 -7.55 -2.51 7.19
CA VAL A 151 -6.32 -2.07 6.51
C VAL A 151 -5.77 -0.82 7.19
N THR A 152 -4.55 -0.91 7.72
CA THR A 152 -3.86 0.19 8.40
C THR A 152 -2.56 0.58 7.71
N LEU A 153 -2.04 1.77 8.03
CA LEU A 153 -0.71 2.23 7.61
C LEU A 153 -0.20 3.34 8.52
N PHE A 154 1.10 3.62 8.45
CA PHE A 154 1.68 4.84 9.03
C PHE A 154 2.00 5.86 7.94
N ALA A 155 1.33 7.02 8.00
CA ALA A 155 1.51 8.09 7.05
C ALA A 155 2.47 9.17 7.57
N ASP A 156 3.60 9.35 6.89
CA ASP A 156 4.40 10.55 7.02
C ASP A 156 3.67 11.78 6.44
N LYS A 157 4.14 12.98 6.78
CA LYS A 157 3.48 14.22 6.36
C LYS A 157 3.30 14.32 4.82
N PRO A 158 4.29 13.98 3.97
CA PRO A 158 4.13 13.97 2.52
C PRO A 158 3.12 12.93 2.01
N GLY A 159 3.05 11.75 2.63
CA GLY A 159 2.19 10.63 2.22
C GLY A 159 0.71 10.79 2.56
N ARG A 160 0.35 11.54 3.62
CA ARG A 160 -1.05 11.69 4.08
C ARG A 160 -2.05 12.00 2.96
N GLY A 161 -1.71 12.95 2.09
CA GLY A 161 -2.60 13.32 0.98
C GLY A 161 -2.81 12.20 -0.03
N LEU A 162 -1.81 11.33 -0.24
CA LEU A 162 -1.98 10.14 -1.08
C LEU A 162 -3.02 9.19 -0.48
N TYR A 163 -2.87 8.87 0.80
CA TYR A 163 -3.73 7.90 1.49
C TYR A 163 -5.17 8.42 1.63
N ALA A 164 -5.35 9.69 2.00
CA ALA A 164 -6.67 10.31 2.11
C ALA A 164 -7.47 10.26 0.79
N ARG A 165 -6.81 10.48 -0.36
CA ARG A 165 -7.46 10.34 -1.68
C ARG A 165 -7.90 8.92 -2.02
N HIS A 166 -7.40 7.92 -1.30
CA HIS A 166 -7.78 6.51 -1.45
C HIS A 166 -8.67 6.02 -0.31
N GLY A 167 -9.26 6.92 0.47
CA GLY A 167 -10.26 6.59 1.49
C GLY A 167 -9.67 6.27 2.87
N PHE A 168 -8.36 6.35 3.06
CA PHE A 168 -7.80 6.25 4.42
C PHE A 168 -8.22 7.48 5.22
N ILE A 169 -8.73 7.23 6.42
CA ILE A 169 -9.08 8.24 7.42
C ILE A 169 -8.01 8.27 8.51
N GLU A 170 -7.84 9.43 9.15
CA GLU A 170 -7.10 9.48 10.41
C GLU A 170 -7.88 8.68 11.46
N THR A 171 -7.20 7.91 12.30
CA THR A 171 -7.82 7.17 13.43
C THR A 171 -8.02 8.04 14.67
N MET A 172 -7.49 9.26 14.61
CA MET A 172 -7.75 10.35 15.55
C MET A 172 -8.73 11.34 14.91
N PRO A 173 -9.79 11.79 15.60
CA PRO A 173 -10.10 11.60 17.02
C PRO A 173 -11.08 10.46 17.32
N GLN A 174 -11.24 9.43 16.46
CA GLN A 174 -12.14 8.28 16.74
C GLN A 174 -11.68 7.40 17.93
N GLY A 175 -10.74 7.87 18.76
CA GLY A 175 -10.38 7.26 20.04
C GLY A 175 -9.18 6.30 20.01
N GLN A 176 -8.54 6.07 18.85
CA GLN A 176 -7.43 5.12 18.73
C GLN A 176 -6.16 5.77 18.16
N MET A 177 -5.03 5.63 18.87
CA MET A 177 -3.70 6.08 18.44
C MET A 177 -2.82 4.90 18.08
N GLY A 178 -2.09 5.00 16.97
CA GLY A 178 -0.95 4.12 16.73
C GLY A 178 0.15 4.37 17.77
N MET A 179 0.54 3.33 18.50
CA MET A 179 1.63 3.39 19.48
C MET A 179 2.81 2.54 19.00
N MET A 180 4.03 2.95 19.35
CA MET A 180 5.25 2.21 19.06
C MET A 180 5.99 1.95 20.37
N MET A 181 6.40 0.70 20.58
CA MET A 181 7.31 0.34 21.66
C MET A 181 8.76 0.45 21.16
N PRO A 182 9.58 1.36 21.72
CA PRO A 182 11.01 1.31 21.46
C PRO A 182 11.59 0.03 22.10
N MET A 183 12.30 -0.77 21.31
CA MET A 183 12.95 -2.00 21.78
C MET A 183 13.99 -1.68 22.87
N GLY A 184 14.18 -2.59 23.83
CA GLY A 184 14.98 -2.36 25.05
C GLY A 184 14.17 -1.88 26.25
N TRP A 185 12.84 -2.05 26.20
CA TRP A 185 11.92 -1.67 27.28
C TRP A 185 12.17 -2.42 28.61
N GLU A 186 12.75 -3.62 28.55
CA GLU A 186 13.07 -4.47 29.70
C GLU A 186 14.17 -3.89 30.60
N ASN A 187 14.95 -2.93 30.09
CA ASN A 187 16.05 -2.28 30.82
C ASN A 187 15.63 -0.92 31.43
N ARG A 188 14.32 -0.70 31.65
CA ARG A 188 13.78 0.51 32.28
C ARG A 188 13.26 0.25 33.69
#